data_AF-A0A7S3U7U7-F1
#
_entry.id   AF-A0A7S3U7U7-F1
#
_cell.length_a   1.000
_cell.length_b   1.000
_cell.length_c   1.000
_cell.angle_alpha   90.00
_cell.angle_beta   90.00
_cell.angle_gamma   90.00
#
_symmetry.space_group_name_H-M   'P 1'
#
loop_
_entity.id
_entity.type
_entity.pdbx_description
1 polymer ?
#
loop_
_entity_poly.entity_id
_entity_poly.type
_entity_poly.pdbx_seq_one_letter_code
_entity_poly.pdbx_strand_id
1 'polypeptide(L)'
;PEDLWFHVDGHSSAHVYLRLPKEQSLEDVPHEIIVECAQLTKLNSIAGCKLNNVKIVYCMWTNLRKSADMATGQIGYHDRSACRYITIERRVNEIVNRLNKSKVEKHNNPAELYELRK
;
A
#
# COMPACT_ATOMS: atom_id res chain seq x y z
N PRO A 1 -10.09 4.70 12.03
CA PRO A 1 -8.76 5.05 11.49
C PRO A 1 -8.93 5.49 10.05
N GLU A 2 -8.19 6.51 9.62
CA GLU A 2 -8.19 6.94 8.22
C GLU A 2 -6.88 6.43 7.63
N ASP A 3 -6.98 5.42 6.78
CA ASP A 3 -5.82 4.80 6.16
C ASP A 3 -5.87 5.04 4.64
N LEU A 4 -4.74 5.44 4.05
CA LEU A 4 -4.56 5.38 2.60
C LEU A 4 -4.08 3.99 2.21
N TRP A 5 -4.70 3.43 1.19
CA TRP A 5 -4.35 2.14 0.63
C TRP A 5 -3.65 2.30 -0.72
N PHE A 6 -2.63 1.48 -0.96
CA PHE A 6 -1.82 1.48 -2.18
C PHE A 6 -1.71 0.08 -2.76
N HIS A 7 -1.71 -0.01 -4.10
CA HIS A 7 -1.48 -1.24 -4.85
C HIS A 7 -0.94 -0.93 -6.25
N VAL A 8 -0.22 -1.88 -6.86
CA VAL A 8 0.20 -1.76 -8.27
C VAL A 8 -0.98 -1.99 -9.21
N ASP A 9 -1.26 -1.05 -10.10
CA ASP A 9 -2.31 -1.22 -11.11
C ASP A 9 -1.92 -2.34 -12.10
N GLY A 10 -2.83 -3.29 -12.32
CA GLY A 10 -2.62 -4.39 -13.27
C GLY A 10 -1.60 -5.47 -12.86
N HIS A 11 -1.00 -5.42 -11.66
CA HIS A 11 -0.05 -6.44 -11.20
C HIS A 11 -0.35 -6.90 -9.78
N SER A 12 -0.09 -8.19 -9.52
CA SER A 12 -0.10 -8.70 -8.14
C SER A 12 0.97 -8.02 -7.30
N SER A 13 0.57 -7.42 -6.18
CA SER A 13 1.46 -6.72 -5.27
C SER A 13 0.94 -6.70 -3.84
N ALA A 14 1.83 -6.42 -2.89
CA ALA A 14 1.42 -6.18 -1.52
C ALA A 14 0.50 -4.95 -1.41
N HIS A 15 -0.45 -5.01 -0.48
CA HIS A 15 -1.23 -3.85 -0.06
C HIS A 15 -0.43 -3.07 0.98
N VAL A 16 -0.08 -1.83 0.65
CA VAL A 16 0.57 -0.92 1.60
C VAL A 16 -0.48 0.02 2.16
N TYR A 17 -0.44 0.24 3.47
CA TYR A 17 -1.31 1.19 4.16
C TYR A 17 -0.49 2.29 4.82
N LEU A 18 -0.87 3.54 4.58
CA LEU A 18 -0.40 4.69 5.35
C LEU A 18 -1.50 5.09 6.33
N ARG A 19 -1.20 5.01 7.62
CA ARG A 19 -2.13 5.41 8.67
C ARG A 19 -2.07 6.91 8.90
N LEU A 20 -3.21 7.57 8.76
CA LEU A 20 -3.37 8.99 9.04
C LEU A 20 -3.94 9.21 10.45
N PRO A 21 -3.61 10.35 11.09
CA PRO A 21 -4.39 10.92 12.18
C PRO A 21 -5.88 11.04 11.83
N LYS A 22 -6.73 11.16 12.84
CA LYS A 22 -8.16 11.41 12.62
C LYS A 22 -8.36 12.75 11.93
N GLU A 23 -9.33 12.81 11.03
CA GLU A 23 -9.74 13.99 10.27
C GLU A 23 -8.70 14.47 9.24
N GLN A 24 -7.76 13.61 8.85
CA GLN A 24 -6.84 13.88 7.75
C GLN A 24 -7.34 13.23 6.47
N SER A 25 -7.36 14.04 5.42
CA SER A 25 -7.74 13.66 4.08
C SER A 25 -6.50 13.25 3.27
N LEU A 26 -6.76 12.72 2.07
CA LEU A 26 -5.70 12.43 1.12
C LEU A 26 -4.94 13.71 0.70
N GLU A 27 -5.61 14.86 0.65
CA GLU A 27 -4.99 16.15 0.31
C GLU A 27 -3.94 16.62 1.33
N ASP A 28 -4.07 16.19 2.59
CA ASP A 28 -3.17 16.60 3.67
C ASP A 28 -1.83 15.86 3.64
N VAL A 29 -1.72 14.80 2.83
CA VAL A 29 -0.52 13.95 2.78
C VAL A 29 0.52 14.56 1.84
N PRO A 30 1.75 14.85 2.33
CA PRO A 30 2.81 15.35 1.48
C PRO A 30 3.11 14.40 0.33
N HIS A 31 3.35 14.96 -0.85
CA HIS A 31 3.64 14.17 -2.05
C HIS A 31 4.82 13.22 -1.88
N GLU A 32 5.84 13.63 -1.12
CA GLU A 32 7.01 12.79 -0.81
C GLU A 32 6.61 11.49 -0.11
N ILE A 33 5.71 11.55 0.88
CA ILE A 33 5.23 10.35 1.59
C ILE A 33 4.45 9.43 0.65
N ILE A 34 3.65 9.99 -0.26
CA ILE A 34 2.93 9.22 -1.29
C ILE A 34 3.94 8.49 -2.20
N VAL A 35 5.01 9.17 -2.62
CA VAL A 35 6.08 8.57 -3.43
C VAL A 35 6.78 7.46 -2.65
N GLU A 36 7.06 7.64 -1.36
CA GLU A 36 7.69 6.62 -0.51
C GLU A 36 6.82 5.34 -0.41
N CYS A 37 5.52 5.51 -0.13
CA CYS A 37 4.56 4.40 -0.11
C CYS A 37 4.45 3.71 -1.48
N ALA A 38 4.45 4.48 -2.57
CA ALA A 38 4.41 3.96 -3.93
C ALA A 38 5.69 3.17 -4.29
N GLN A 39 6.86 3.65 -3.89
CA GLN A 39 8.14 2.93 -4.07
C GLN A 39 8.15 1.60 -3.30
N LEU A 40 7.64 1.60 -2.06
CA LEU A 40 7.50 0.38 -1.26
C LEU A 40 6.50 -0.61 -1.89
N THR A 41 5.40 -0.11 -2.42
CA THR A 41 4.38 -0.92 -3.13
C THR A 41 4.96 -1.56 -4.38
N LYS A 42 5.68 -0.78 -5.20
CA LYS A 42 6.39 -1.26 -6.39
C LYS A 42 7.41 -2.34 -6.03
N LEU A 43 8.21 -2.12 -4.99
CA LEU A 43 9.21 -3.10 -4.52
C LEU A 43 8.57 -4.45 -4.20
N ASN A 44 7.42 -4.43 -3.52
CA ASN A 44 6.71 -5.61 -3.06
C ASN A 44 5.67 -6.12 -4.08
N SER A 45 5.88 -5.84 -5.37
CA SER A 45 5.13 -6.43 -6.48
C SER A 45 5.88 -7.59 -7.11
N ILE A 46 5.15 -8.65 -7.46
CA ILE A 46 5.73 -9.85 -8.08
C ILE A 46 6.41 -9.49 -9.40
N ALA A 47 5.68 -8.81 -10.29
CA ALA A 47 6.18 -8.38 -11.60
C ALA A 47 6.57 -6.90 -11.63
N GLY A 48 5.76 -6.03 -11.00
CA GLY A 48 5.93 -4.57 -11.05
C GLY A 48 7.26 -4.09 -10.47
N CYS A 49 7.93 -4.87 -9.63
CA CYS A 49 9.20 -4.48 -9.05
C CYS A 49 10.31 -4.33 -10.11
N LYS A 50 10.27 -5.08 -11.21
CA LYS A 50 11.30 -5.07 -12.29
C LYS A 50 10.95 -4.16 -13.46
N LEU A 51 9.69 -3.72 -13.55
CA LEU A 51 9.20 -2.91 -14.66
C LEU A 51 9.51 -1.43 -14.44
N ASN A 52 9.66 -0.68 -15.54
CA ASN A 52 9.69 0.77 -15.50
C ASN A 52 8.29 1.34 -15.68
N ASN A 53 8.09 2.61 -15.30
CA ASN A 53 6.83 3.34 -15.50
C ASN A 53 5.61 2.61 -14.94
N VAL A 54 5.73 2.12 -13.70
CA VAL A 54 4.68 1.34 -13.05
C VAL A 54 3.67 2.27 -12.42
N LYS A 55 2.40 2.08 -12.78
CA LYS A 55 1.29 2.84 -12.25
C LYS A 55 0.85 2.25 -10.90
N ILE A 56 0.86 3.08 -9.87
CA ILE A 56 0.38 2.74 -8.53
C ILE A 56 -0.97 3.43 -8.33
N VAL A 57 -1.97 2.66 -7.93
CA VAL A 57 -3.26 3.17 -7.51
C VAL A 57 -3.24 3.40 -6.01
N TYR A 58 -3.81 4.51 -5.57
CA TYR A 58 -4.01 4.79 -4.16
C TYR A 58 -5.33 5.53 -3.91
N CYS A 59 -5.97 5.20 -2.79
CA CYS A 59 -7.24 5.79 -2.36
C CYS A 59 -7.45 5.59 -0.86
N MET A 60 -8.49 6.24 -0.31
CA MET A 60 -8.91 5.96 1.07
C MET A 60 -9.40 4.52 1.19
N TRP A 61 -9.05 3.84 2.30
CA TRP A 61 -9.45 2.46 2.57
C TRP A 61 -10.98 2.26 2.57
N THR A 62 -11.74 3.30 2.91
CA THR A 62 -13.21 3.32 2.89
C THR A 62 -13.80 3.14 1.49
N ASN A 63 -13.03 3.42 0.44
CA ASN A 63 -13.42 3.22 -0.94
C ASN A 63 -13.22 1.77 -1.43
N LEU A 64 -12.55 0.92 -0.64
CA LEU A 64 -12.32 -0.47 -1.01
C LEU A 64 -13.60 -1.29 -0.83
N ARG A 65 -13.96 -2.04 -1.86
CA ARG A 65 -15.12 -2.94 -1.86
C ARG A 65 -14.67 -4.38 -2.01
N LYS A 66 -15.02 -5.22 -1.05
CA LYS A 66 -14.82 -6.66 -1.14
C LYS A 66 -16.17 -7.37 -1.17
N SER A 67 -16.43 -8.10 -2.25
CA SER A 67 -17.64 -8.92 -2.41
C SER A 67 -17.32 -10.40 -2.21
N ALA A 68 -18.31 -11.21 -1.81
CA ALA A 68 -18.11 -12.63 -1.49
C ALA A 68 -17.72 -13.49 -2.71
N ASP A 69 -18.04 -13.03 -3.91
CA ASP A 69 -17.71 -13.63 -5.20
C ASP A 69 -16.28 -13.33 -5.67
N MET A 70 -15.56 -12.42 -5.01
CA MET A 70 -14.21 -12.02 -5.41
C MET A 70 -13.16 -13.03 -4.94
N ALA A 71 -12.19 -13.31 -5.80
CA ALA A 71 -11.07 -14.18 -5.47
C ALA A 71 -10.23 -13.61 -4.32
N THR A 72 -9.53 -14.49 -3.58
CA THR A 72 -8.62 -14.07 -2.52
C THR A 72 -7.56 -13.10 -3.04
N GLY A 73 -7.49 -11.91 -2.46
CA GLY A 73 -6.57 -10.84 -2.87
C GLY A 73 -7.16 -9.86 -3.90
N GLN A 74 -8.29 -10.19 -4.52
CA GLN A 74 -9.01 -9.25 -5.38
C GLN A 74 -9.76 -8.22 -4.53
N ILE A 75 -9.63 -6.95 -4.92
CA ILE A 75 -10.31 -5.81 -4.31
C ILE A 75 -10.98 -5.00 -5.41
N GLY A 76 -12.24 -4.62 -5.20
CA GLY A 76 -12.95 -3.65 -6.03
C GLY A 76 -12.98 -2.28 -5.37
N TYR A 77 -13.62 -1.32 -6.04
CA TYR A 77 -13.81 0.04 -5.52
C TYR A 77 -15.30 0.37 -5.48
N HIS A 78 -15.71 1.15 -4.47
CA HIS A 78 -17.06 1.72 -4.42
C HIS A 78 -17.22 2.81 -5.49
N ASP A 79 -16.24 3.71 -5.59
CA ASP A 79 -16.15 4.74 -6.61
C ASP A 79 -14.76 4.74 -7.25
N ARG A 80 -14.71 4.52 -8.57
CA ARG A 80 -13.43 4.52 -9.32
C ARG A 80 -12.87 5.93 -9.50
N SER A 81 -13.70 6.97 -9.46
CA SER A 81 -13.25 8.37 -9.62
C SER A 81 -12.48 8.87 -8.40
N ALA A 82 -12.73 8.28 -7.22
CA ALA A 82 -12.00 8.54 -5.99
C ALA A 82 -10.61 7.86 -5.94
N CYS A 83 -10.25 7.06 -6.95
CA CYS A 83 -8.91 6.49 -7.07
C CYS A 83 -7.95 7.50 -7.70
N ARG A 84 -6.80 7.70 -7.05
CA ARG A 84 -5.69 8.48 -7.61
C ARG A 84 -4.59 7.53 -8.08
N TYR A 85 -3.76 8.06 -8.96
CA TYR A 85 -2.68 7.30 -9.58
C TYR A 85 -1.38 8.09 -9.56
N ILE A 86 -0.28 7.38 -9.36
CA ILE A 86 1.08 7.90 -9.50
C ILE A 86 1.91 6.92 -10.31
N THR A 87 2.71 7.43 -11.25
CA THR A 87 3.60 6.60 -12.06
C THR A 87 5.00 6.63 -11.47
N ILE A 88 5.53 5.46 -11.12
CA ILE A 88 6.89 5.29 -10.64
C ILE A 88 7.76 4.79 -11.80
N GLU A 89 8.52 5.72 -12.39
CA GLU A 89 9.42 5.47 -13.52
C GLU A 89 10.40 4.35 -13.22
N ARG A 90 11.12 4.45 -12.10
CA ARG A 90 12.10 3.46 -11.65
C ARG A 90 12.10 3.33 -10.14
N ARG A 91 12.63 2.20 -9.67
CA ARG A 91 12.84 1.98 -8.25
C ARG A 91 13.95 2.90 -7.73
N VAL A 92 13.69 3.59 -6.63
CA VAL A 92 14.71 4.37 -5.92
C VAL A 92 15.12 3.59 -4.67
N ASN A 93 16.28 2.94 -4.76
CA ASN A 93 16.76 2.05 -3.68
C ASN A 93 17.04 2.80 -2.38
N GLU A 94 17.45 4.08 -2.43
CA GLU A 94 17.71 4.89 -1.25
C GLU A 94 16.48 5.03 -0.35
N ILE A 95 15.32 5.35 -0.93
CA ILE A 95 14.04 5.45 -0.23
C ILE A 95 13.69 4.12 0.43
N VAL A 96 13.72 3.04 -0.34
CA VAL A 96 13.41 1.68 0.16
C VAL A 96 14.34 1.28 1.30
N ASN A 97 15.65 1.53 1.15
CA ASN A 97 16.64 1.18 2.16
C ASN A 97 16.44 1.99 3.44
N ARG A 98 16.10 3.28 3.34
CA ARG A 98 15.77 4.12 4.51
C ARG A 98 14.55 3.58 5.25
N LEU A 99 13.47 3.26 4.54
CA LEU A 99 12.25 2.69 5.13
C LEU A 99 12.50 1.34 5.82
N ASN A 100 13.31 0.48 5.19
CA ASN A 100 13.66 -0.83 5.76
C ASN A 100 14.53 -0.71 7.01
N LYS A 101 15.38 0.32 7.14
CA LYS A 101 16.17 0.56 8.35
C LYS A 101 15.30 0.92 9.56
N SER A 102 14.20 1.61 9.35
CA SER A 102 13.24 1.97 10.41
C SER A 102 12.13 0.94 10.60
N LYS A 103 12.15 -0.16 9.84
CA LYS A 103 11.11 -1.19 9.90
C LYS A 103 11.20 -1.93 11.24
N VAL A 104 10.09 -1.94 11.97
CA VAL A 104 9.92 -2.75 13.18
C VAL A 104 8.88 -3.80 12.89
N GLU A 105 9.27 -5.07 13.04
CA GLU A 105 8.37 -6.20 12.97
C GLU A 105 8.02 -6.66 14.38
N LYS A 106 6.71 -6.77 14.67
CA LYS A 106 6.20 -7.28 15.95
C LYS A 106 5.26 -8.43 15.67
N HIS A 107 5.29 -9.48 16.49
CA HIS A 107 4.40 -10.63 16.38
C HIS A 107 4.61 -11.42 15.08
N ASN A 108 5.88 -11.54 14.70
CA ASN A 108 6.29 -12.09 13.41
C ASN A 108 6.46 -13.61 13.42
N ASN A 109 6.26 -14.27 14.56
CA ASN A 109 6.24 -15.71 14.66
C ASN A 109 4.90 -16.22 15.23
N PRO A 110 4.49 -17.45 14.88
CA PRO A 110 3.25 -18.04 15.36
C PRO A 110 3.15 -18.15 16.89
N ALA A 111 4.29 -18.26 17.58
CA ALA A 111 4.33 -18.40 19.03
C ALA A 111 3.94 -17.10 19.75
N GLU A 112 4.49 -15.95 19.33
CA GLU A 112 4.13 -14.62 19.83
C GLU A 112 2.66 -14.31 19.57
N LEU A 113 2.14 -14.68 18.39
CA LEU A 113 0.73 -14.52 18.04
C LEU A 113 -0.18 -15.41 18.88
N TYR A 114 0.27 -16.60 19.26
CA TYR A 114 -0.48 -17.49 20.14
C TYR A 114 -0.58 -16.93 21.56
N GLU A 115 0.52 -16.39 22.09
CA GLU A 115 0.54 -15.82 23.44
C GLU A 115 -0.30 -14.53 23.55
N LEU A 116 -0.43 -13.72 22.50
CA LEU A 116 -1.32 -12.53 22.50
C LEU A 116 -2.80 -12.84 22.43
N ARG A 117 -3.16 -14.06 22.02
CA ARG A 117 -4.55 -14.51 21.89
C ARG A 117 -5.08 -15.16 23.17
N LYS A 118 -4.21 -15.38 24.17
CA LYS A 118 -4.62 -15.75 25.53
C LYS A 118 -5.05 -14.50 26.29
#